data_AF-A0A151EEQ2-F1
#
_entry.id   AF-A0A151EEQ2-F1
#
_cell.length_a   1.000
_cell.length_b   1.000
_cell.length_c   1.000
_cell.angle_alpha   90.00
_cell.angle_beta   90.00
_cell.angle_gamma   90.00
#
_symmetry.space_group_name_H-M   'P 1'
#
loop_
_entity.id
_entity.type
_entity.pdbx_description
1 polymer ?
#
loop_
_entity_poly.entity_id
_entity_poly.type
_entity_poly.pdbx_seq_one_letter_code
_entity_poly.pdbx_strand_id
1 'polypeptide(L)'
;MVLTDDESISAEEKIKQLVEFEEDKRKELDDKKKELEEKRKELEQLEKKGRREIEEARKEIEEKIEELALEEKQRFEELEELRRRREAEAATLEETIEEEERKGRVREVPEQRRGYIEAVEAVMQGAPSFYELTNYNVLSRLETIAREAAERTLTPSERSFIDTIQYHTEKLQRDEFYRNKDASDYMKRELEQIDRINRALREREKKGLGDYHP
;
A
#
# COMPACT_ATOMS: atom_id res chain seq x y z
N MET A 1 -94.03 13.40 -9.98
CA MET A 1 -94.32 13.58 -8.55
C MET A 1 -94.60 12.18 -8.02
N VAL A 2 -93.65 11.47 -7.44
CA VAL A 2 -92.94 11.69 -6.16
C VAL A 2 -93.91 11.85 -5.01
N LEU A 3 -94.14 10.76 -4.28
CA LEU A 3 -94.28 10.76 -2.83
C LEU A 3 -93.43 9.59 -2.34
N THR A 4 -92.31 9.96 -1.74
CA THR A 4 -91.32 9.13 -1.09
C THR A 4 -91.93 8.43 0.12
N ASP A 5 -91.67 7.13 0.27
CA ASP A 5 -92.03 6.38 1.47
C ASP A 5 -91.37 7.04 2.69
N ASP A 6 -92.23 7.37 3.66
CA ASP A 6 -91.91 8.13 4.86
C ASP A 6 -91.20 7.20 5.87
N GLU A 7 -89.87 7.14 5.80
CA GLU A 7 -89.02 6.44 6.76
C GLU A 7 -88.93 7.23 8.09
N SER A 8 -90.05 7.34 8.81
CA SER A 8 -90.05 7.92 10.15
C SER A 8 -89.67 6.85 11.19
N ILE A 9 -88.36 6.55 11.31
CA ILE A 9 -87.82 5.83 12.47
C ILE A 9 -88.20 6.61 13.74
N SER A 10 -88.85 5.95 14.70
CA SER A 10 -89.31 6.58 15.94
C SER A 10 -88.13 7.20 16.68
N ALA A 11 -88.36 8.30 17.41
CA ALA A 11 -87.31 8.96 18.20
C ALA A 11 -86.58 7.97 19.14
N GLU A 12 -87.30 6.97 19.64
CA GLU A 12 -86.76 5.89 20.49
C GLU A 12 -85.76 4.99 19.74
N GLU A 13 -86.04 4.63 18.48
CA GLU A 13 -85.15 3.80 17.66
C GLU A 13 -83.88 4.56 17.25
N LYS A 14 -83.98 5.87 16.99
CA LYS A 14 -82.80 6.73 16.74
C LYS A 14 -81.92 6.84 17.97
N ILE A 15 -82.50 6.96 19.16
CA ILE A 15 -81.74 6.98 20.43
C ILE A 15 -81.04 5.64 20.63
N LYS A 16 -81.72 4.52 20.36
CA LYS A 16 -81.12 3.18 20.50
C LYS A 16 -79.95 2.97 19.54
N GLN A 17 -80.09 3.38 18.28
CA GLN A 17 -78.99 3.33 17.30
C GLN A 17 -77.80 4.21 17.71
N LEU A 18 -78.05 5.39 18.29
CA LEU A 18 -76.98 6.25 18.81
C LEU A 18 -76.25 5.62 19.99
N VAL A 19 -76.97 4.97 20.91
CA VAL A 19 -76.37 4.27 22.05
C VAL A 19 -75.53 3.07 21.59
N GLU A 20 -76.06 2.24 20.69
CA GLU A 20 -75.30 1.10 20.12
C GLU A 20 -74.04 1.58 19.38
N PHE A 21 -74.14 2.67 18.61
CA PHE A 21 -73.00 3.28 17.94
C PHE A 21 -71.95 3.85 18.91
N GLU A 22 -72.38 4.45 20.01
CA GLU A 22 -71.46 4.93 21.07
C GLU A 22 -70.78 3.76 21.79
N GLU A 23 -71.50 2.68 22.09
CA GLU A 23 -70.94 1.47 22.69
C GLU A 23 -69.92 0.78 21.78
N ASP A 24 -70.22 0.67 20.48
CA ASP A 24 -69.30 0.07 19.51
C ASP A 24 -68.05 0.92 19.31
N LYS A 25 -68.20 2.26 19.24
CA LYS A 25 -67.04 3.17 19.23
C LYS A 25 -66.21 3.06 20.50
N ARG A 26 -66.85 2.89 21.66
CA ARG A 26 -66.13 2.73 22.93
C ARG A 26 -65.34 1.44 22.97
N LYS A 27 -65.92 0.33 22.50
CA LYS A 27 -65.21 -0.95 22.33
C LYS A 27 -64.04 -0.81 21.36
N GLU A 28 -64.25 -0.18 20.20
CA GLU A 28 -63.19 0.04 19.20
C GLU A 28 -62.04 0.87 19.78
N LEU A 29 -62.34 1.91 20.58
CA LEU A 29 -61.32 2.70 21.26
C LEU A 29 -60.56 1.91 22.33
N ASP A 30 -61.25 1.06 23.08
CA ASP A 30 -60.60 0.23 24.11
C ASP A 30 -59.75 -0.88 23.49
N ASP A 31 -60.16 -1.46 22.36
CA ASP A 31 -59.35 -2.42 21.60
C ASP A 31 -58.11 -1.76 21.00
N LYS A 32 -58.24 -0.55 20.41
CA LYS A 32 -57.09 0.24 19.94
C LYS A 32 -56.13 0.59 21.07
N LYS A 33 -56.62 0.89 22.27
CA LYS A 33 -55.73 1.13 23.44
C LYS A 33 -54.95 -0.12 23.81
N LYS A 34 -55.59 -1.30 23.84
CA LYS A 34 -54.91 -2.57 24.12
C LYS A 34 -53.84 -2.86 23.07
N GLU A 35 -54.17 -2.70 21.78
CA GLU A 35 -53.22 -2.91 20.68
C GLU A 35 -52.01 -1.97 20.79
N LEU A 36 -52.23 -0.70 21.15
CA LEU A 36 -51.15 0.26 21.37
C LEU A 36 -50.29 -0.10 22.59
N GLU A 37 -50.89 -0.64 23.65
CA GLU A 37 -50.16 -1.09 24.83
C GLU A 37 -49.29 -2.32 24.54
N GLU A 38 -49.81 -3.27 23.77
CA GLU A 38 -49.07 -4.44 23.30
C GLU A 38 -47.89 -4.04 22.40
N LYS A 39 -48.13 -3.17 21.41
CA LYS A 39 -47.07 -2.62 20.55
C LYS A 39 -46.01 -1.86 21.35
N ARG A 40 -46.39 -1.13 22.39
CA ARG A 40 -45.43 -0.47 23.29
C ARG A 40 -44.54 -1.48 24.02
N LYS A 41 -45.12 -2.56 24.54
CA LYS A 41 -44.36 -3.63 25.23
C LYS A 41 -43.40 -4.33 24.27
N GLU A 42 -43.84 -4.59 23.04
CA GLU A 42 -43.01 -5.20 21.99
C GLU A 42 -41.82 -4.30 21.63
N LEU A 43 -42.05 -2.99 21.43
CA LEU A 43 -40.98 -2.01 21.18
C LEU A 43 -39.98 -1.94 22.34
N GLU A 44 -40.45 -1.95 23.59
CA GLU A 44 -39.57 -1.93 24.77
C GLU A 44 -38.69 -3.19 24.85
N GLN A 45 -39.21 -4.36 24.47
CA GLN A 45 -38.43 -5.59 24.40
C GLN A 45 -37.37 -5.56 23.30
N LEU A 46 -37.72 -5.04 22.12
CA LEU A 46 -36.77 -4.88 21.01
C LEU A 46 -35.64 -3.90 21.37
N GLU A 47 -35.95 -2.78 22.02
CA GLU A 47 -34.94 -1.84 22.50
C GLU A 47 -34.02 -2.48 23.55
N LYS A 48 -34.56 -3.23 24.50
CA LYS A 48 -33.75 -3.96 25.50
C LYS A 48 -32.84 -4.98 24.85
N LYS A 49 -33.34 -5.72 23.85
CA LYS A 49 -32.54 -6.69 23.10
C LYS A 49 -31.41 -5.99 22.32
N GLY A 50 -31.74 -4.94 21.58
CA GLY A 50 -30.74 -4.17 20.82
C GLY A 50 -29.67 -3.54 21.71
N ARG A 51 -30.03 -3.03 22.90
CA ARG A 51 -29.05 -2.52 23.87
C ARG A 51 -28.10 -3.61 24.35
N ARG A 52 -28.60 -4.82 24.65
CA ARG A 52 -27.76 -5.95 25.06
C ARG A 52 -26.81 -6.38 23.95
N GLU A 53 -27.31 -6.49 22.72
CA GLU A 53 -26.47 -6.86 21.56
C GLU A 53 -25.34 -5.82 21.34
N ILE A 54 -25.65 -4.51 21.49
CA ILE A 54 -24.64 -3.46 21.39
C ILE A 54 -23.61 -3.56 22.53
N GLU A 55 -24.06 -3.86 23.76
CA GLU A 55 -23.18 -4.01 24.91
C GLU A 55 -22.25 -5.23 24.79
N GLU A 56 -22.78 -6.37 24.33
CA GLU A 56 -22.00 -7.57 24.03
C GLU A 56 -20.97 -7.31 22.92
N ALA A 57 -21.36 -6.65 21.83
CA ALA A 57 -20.46 -6.31 20.75
C ALA A 57 -19.34 -5.34 21.21
N ARG A 58 -19.66 -4.38 22.06
CA ARG A 58 -18.64 -3.48 22.65
C ARG A 58 -17.63 -4.25 23.48
N LYS A 59 -18.10 -5.17 24.31
CA LYS A 59 -17.24 -5.99 25.14
C LYS A 59 -16.31 -6.88 24.30
N GLU A 60 -16.82 -7.49 23.23
CA GLU A 60 -16.00 -8.30 22.31
C GLU A 60 -14.93 -7.45 21.60
N ILE A 61 -15.28 -6.21 21.20
CA ILE A 61 -14.31 -5.28 20.60
C ILE A 61 -13.23 -4.89 21.62
N GLU A 62 -13.59 -4.59 22.86
CA GLU A 62 -12.63 -4.27 23.92
C GLU A 62 -11.68 -5.45 24.19
N GLU A 63 -12.21 -6.67 24.33
CA GLU A 63 -11.40 -7.88 24.51
C GLU A 63 -10.41 -8.09 23.35
N LYS A 64 -10.86 -7.91 22.10
CA LYS A 64 -9.97 -8.00 20.92
C LYS A 64 -8.90 -6.92 20.87
N ILE A 65 -9.21 -5.70 21.30
CA ILE A 65 -8.21 -4.63 21.37
C ILE A 65 -7.13 -4.97 22.40
N GLU A 66 -7.51 -5.50 23.56
CA GLU A 66 -6.55 -5.94 24.59
C GLU A 66 -5.67 -7.11 24.09
N GLU A 67 -6.26 -8.09 23.40
CA GLU A 67 -5.52 -9.20 22.80
C GLU A 67 -4.48 -8.71 21.78
N LEU A 68 -4.89 -7.84 20.84
CA LEU A 68 -3.97 -7.26 19.85
C LEU A 68 -2.84 -6.46 20.50
N ALA A 69 -3.13 -5.71 21.57
CA ALA A 69 -2.11 -4.95 22.29
C ALA A 69 -1.08 -5.87 23.00
N LEU A 70 -1.51 -7.05 23.46
CA LEU A 70 -0.62 -8.06 24.03
C LEU A 70 0.25 -8.71 22.93
N GLU A 71 -0.33 -9.07 21.79
CA GLU A 71 0.43 -9.61 20.65
C GLU A 71 1.47 -8.61 20.13
N GLU A 72 1.13 -7.32 20.04
CA GLU A 72 2.04 -6.28 19.59
C GLU A 72 3.23 -6.12 20.54
N LYS A 73 3.00 -6.19 21.86
CA LYS A 73 4.08 -6.19 22.86
C LYS A 73 5.00 -7.39 22.70
N GLN A 74 4.45 -8.59 22.52
CA GLN A 74 5.26 -9.79 22.30
C GLN A 74 6.12 -9.66 21.03
N ARG A 75 5.54 -9.19 19.92
CA ARG A 75 6.29 -8.95 18.68
C ARG A 75 7.39 -7.90 18.86
N PHE A 76 7.12 -6.86 19.65
CA PHE A 76 8.10 -5.83 19.95
C PHE A 76 9.28 -6.41 20.76
N GLU A 77 9.00 -7.22 21.78
CA GLU A 77 10.02 -7.91 22.58
C GLU A 77 10.86 -8.87 21.72
N GLU A 78 10.23 -9.65 20.83
CA GLU A 78 10.93 -10.52 19.88
C GLU A 78 11.85 -9.74 18.93
N LEU A 79 11.38 -8.60 18.43
CA LEU A 79 12.18 -7.71 17.57
C LEU A 79 13.35 -7.08 18.33
N GLU A 80 13.15 -6.68 19.58
CA GLU A 80 14.21 -6.14 20.42
C GLU A 80 15.25 -7.21 20.75
N GLU A 81 14.83 -8.45 21.01
CA GLU A 81 15.74 -9.58 21.22
C GLU A 81 16.55 -9.91 19.95
N LEU A 82 15.90 -9.92 18.78
CA LEU A 82 16.59 -10.07 17.49
C LEU A 82 17.62 -8.96 17.25
N ARG A 83 17.28 -7.73 17.60
CA ARG A 83 18.19 -6.59 17.49
C ARG A 83 19.39 -6.77 18.42
N ARG A 84 19.18 -7.15 19.67
CA ARG A 84 20.27 -7.43 20.63
C ARG A 84 21.16 -8.58 20.16
N ARG A 85 20.59 -9.64 19.58
CA ARG A 85 21.37 -10.74 18.99
C ARG A 85 22.22 -10.26 17.81
N ARG A 86 21.67 -9.45 16.92
CA ARG A 86 22.42 -8.85 15.80
C ARG A 86 23.52 -7.92 16.26
N GLU A 87 23.28 -7.10 17.28
CA GLU A 87 24.28 -6.22 17.87
C GLU A 87 25.41 -7.03 18.54
N ALA A 88 25.08 -8.13 19.23
CA ALA A 88 26.07 -9.04 19.79
C ALA A 88 26.88 -9.77 18.71
N GLU A 89 26.22 -10.29 17.66
CA GLU A 89 26.89 -10.90 16.50
C GLU A 89 27.81 -9.89 15.81
N ALA A 90 27.36 -8.66 15.59
CA ALA A 90 28.18 -7.59 15.03
C ALA A 90 29.41 -7.30 15.90
N ALA A 91 29.25 -7.21 17.22
CA ALA A 91 30.37 -7.03 18.15
C ALA A 91 31.37 -8.21 18.09
N THR A 92 30.90 -9.46 17.97
CA THR A 92 31.80 -10.62 17.81
C THR A 92 32.52 -10.63 16.45
N LEU A 93 31.86 -10.13 15.40
CA LEU A 93 32.46 -9.96 14.08
C LEU A 93 33.51 -8.84 14.07
N GLU A 94 33.25 -7.72 14.76
CA GLU A 94 34.23 -6.65 14.96
C GLU A 94 35.46 -7.16 15.73
N GLU A 95 35.26 -7.91 16.82
CA GLU A 95 36.37 -8.48 17.60
C GLU A 95 37.21 -9.46 16.76
N THR A 96 36.58 -10.29 15.92
CA THR A 96 37.30 -11.19 15.01
C THR A 96 38.02 -10.46 13.88
N ILE A 97 37.47 -9.36 13.37
CA ILE A 97 38.14 -8.48 12.40
C ILE A 97 39.36 -7.82 13.04
N GLU A 98 39.23 -7.26 14.24
CA GLU A 98 40.34 -6.64 14.98
C GLU A 98 41.46 -7.64 15.30
N GLU A 99 41.12 -8.90 15.63
CA GLU A 99 42.09 -9.95 15.89
C GLU A 99 42.84 -10.39 14.62
N GLU A 100 42.16 -10.47 13.48
CA GLU A 100 42.77 -10.77 12.18
C GLU A 100 43.58 -9.59 11.60
N GLU A 101 43.20 -8.34 11.92
CA GLU A 101 43.99 -7.12 11.66
C GLU A 101 45.29 -7.12 12.47
N ARG A 102 45.23 -7.44 13.78
CA ARG A 102 46.42 -7.59 14.63
C ARG A 102 47.37 -8.70 14.16
N LYS A 103 46.83 -9.77 13.58
CA LYS A 103 47.62 -10.87 12.97
C LYS A 103 48.17 -10.51 11.59
N GLY A 104 47.90 -9.32 11.07
CA GLY A 104 48.44 -8.79 9.81
C GLY A 104 47.88 -9.45 8.55
N ARG A 105 46.73 -10.13 8.65
CA ARG A 105 46.07 -10.80 7.51
C ARG A 105 45.04 -9.90 6.82
N VAL A 106 44.53 -8.91 7.53
CA VAL A 106 43.67 -7.86 6.97
C VAL A 106 44.55 -6.62 6.77
N ARG A 107 44.87 -6.31 5.51
CA ARG A 107 45.39 -4.99 5.13
C ARG A 107 44.20 -4.04 5.07
N GLU A 108 44.31 -2.87 5.72
CA GLU A 108 43.37 -1.76 5.64
C GLU A 108 42.75 -1.67 4.23
N VAL A 109 41.46 -1.97 4.17
CA VAL A 109 40.68 -1.78 2.96
C VAL A 109 40.13 -0.34 3.02
N PRO A 110 40.41 0.53 2.04
CA PRO A 110 39.80 1.85 1.92
C PRO A 110 38.33 1.70 1.48
N GLU A 111 37.47 1.24 2.37
CA GLU A 111 36.20 0.60 2.02
C GLU A 111 35.08 1.56 1.62
N GLN A 112 35.21 2.87 1.89
CA GLN A 112 34.20 3.85 1.44
C GLN A 112 34.39 4.35 0.00
N ARG A 113 35.52 4.04 -0.67
CA ARG A 113 35.72 4.33 -2.10
C ARG A 113 35.55 3.11 -3.01
N ARG A 114 35.50 1.89 -2.46
CA ARG A 114 35.49 0.64 -3.24
C ARG A 114 34.15 0.34 -3.91
N GLY A 115 33.01 0.55 -3.23
CA GLY A 115 31.69 0.23 -3.81
C GLY A 115 31.25 1.07 -5.02
N TYR A 116 31.72 2.32 -5.14
CA TYR A 116 31.44 3.17 -6.31
C TYR A 116 32.24 2.73 -7.54
N ILE A 117 33.50 2.36 -7.32
CA ILE A 117 34.44 2.04 -8.38
C ILE A 117 34.17 0.64 -8.92
N GLU A 118 33.95 -0.35 -8.05
CA GLU A 118 33.86 -1.76 -8.45
C GLU A 118 32.70 -2.07 -9.40
N ALA A 119 31.50 -1.51 -9.17
CA ALA A 119 30.36 -1.75 -10.06
C ALA A 119 30.54 -1.08 -11.44
N VAL A 120 31.05 0.16 -11.47
CA VAL A 120 31.32 0.87 -12.73
C VAL A 120 32.47 0.20 -13.47
N GLU A 121 33.52 -0.24 -12.76
CA GLU A 121 34.64 -0.98 -13.35
C GLU A 121 34.19 -2.34 -13.89
N ALA A 122 33.32 -3.07 -13.20
CA ALA A 122 32.77 -4.34 -13.68
C ALA A 122 31.97 -4.17 -14.98
N VAL A 123 31.20 -3.09 -15.10
CA VAL A 123 30.55 -2.72 -16.36
C VAL A 123 31.60 -2.42 -17.43
N MET A 124 32.63 -1.64 -17.11
CA MET A 124 33.70 -1.33 -18.06
C MET A 124 34.53 -2.55 -18.49
N GLN A 125 34.57 -3.61 -17.68
CA GLN A 125 35.20 -4.89 -18.00
C GLN A 125 34.33 -5.77 -18.92
N GLY A 126 33.08 -5.40 -19.19
CA GLY A 126 32.23 -6.01 -20.22
C GLY A 126 31.49 -7.29 -19.82
N ALA A 127 31.45 -7.62 -18.53
CA ALA A 127 30.67 -8.76 -18.03
C ALA A 127 29.94 -8.46 -16.71
N PRO A 128 29.15 -7.37 -16.62
CA PRO A 128 28.44 -7.04 -15.40
C PRO A 128 27.32 -8.07 -15.11
N SER A 129 27.15 -8.44 -13.85
CA SER A 129 25.99 -9.24 -13.43
C SER A 129 24.78 -8.34 -13.20
N PHE A 130 23.64 -8.96 -12.90
CA PHE A 130 22.41 -8.27 -12.55
C PHE A 130 22.61 -7.22 -11.45
N TYR A 131 23.37 -7.55 -10.39
CA TYR A 131 23.54 -6.65 -9.24
C TYR A 131 24.42 -5.44 -9.54
N GLU A 132 25.42 -5.56 -10.42
CA GLU A 132 26.20 -4.40 -10.84
C GLU A 132 25.38 -3.50 -11.77
N LEU A 133 24.55 -4.07 -12.65
CA LEU A 133 23.69 -3.29 -13.55
C LEU A 133 22.62 -2.49 -12.79
N THR A 134 21.96 -3.13 -11.81
CA THR A 134 20.94 -2.47 -10.98
C THR A 134 21.55 -1.70 -9.80
N ASN A 135 22.86 -1.45 -9.81
CA ASN A 135 23.53 -0.74 -8.74
C ASN A 135 23.21 0.76 -8.81
N TYR A 136 22.93 1.37 -7.66
CA TYR A 136 22.66 2.81 -7.57
C TYR A 136 23.77 3.67 -8.19
N ASN A 137 25.03 3.24 -8.09
CA ASN A 137 26.17 3.97 -8.66
C ASN A 137 26.15 3.97 -10.20
N VAL A 138 25.68 2.88 -10.82
CA VAL A 138 25.50 2.81 -12.28
C VAL A 138 24.39 3.76 -12.72
N LEU A 139 23.26 3.77 -12.00
CA LEU A 139 22.17 4.72 -12.26
C LEU A 139 22.62 6.18 -12.11
N SER A 140 23.30 6.51 -11.01
CA SER A 140 23.82 7.87 -10.75
C SER A 140 24.81 8.32 -11.83
N ARG A 141 25.63 7.40 -12.35
CA ARG A 141 26.53 7.68 -13.47
C ARG A 141 25.76 7.95 -14.76
N LEU A 142 24.73 7.16 -15.07
CA LEU A 142 23.84 7.39 -16.22
C LEU A 142 23.12 8.75 -16.12
N GLU A 143 22.61 9.12 -14.95
CA GLU A 143 21.96 10.43 -14.72
C GLU A 143 22.93 11.61 -14.91
N THR A 144 24.18 11.43 -14.50
CA THR A 144 25.24 12.42 -14.71
C THR A 144 25.54 12.56 -16.20
N ILE A 145 25.69 11.46 -16.92
CA ILE A 145 25.91 11.47 -18.37
C ILE A 145 24.70 12.08 -19.10
N ALA A 146 23.47 11.78 -18.67
CA ALA A 146 22.24 12.33 -19.26
C ALA A 146 22.17 13.86 -19.15
N ARG A 147 22.59 14.42 -18.01
CA ARG A 147 22.69 15.88 -17.82
C ARG A 147 23.76 16.49 -18.73
N GLU A 148 24.92 15.86 -18.80
CA GLU A 148 26.06 16.38 -19.56
C GLU A 148 25.93 16.18 -21.08
N ALA A 149 25.15 15.20 -21.55
CA ALA A 149 24.95 14.90 -22.97
C ALA A 149 24.32 16.07 -23.75
N ALA A 150 23.58 16.96 -23.06
CA ALA A 150 23.02 18.17 -23.66
C ALA A 150 24.09 19.25 -23.91
N GLU A 151 25.17 19.25 -23.14
CA GLU A 151 26.18 20.32 -23.10
C GLU A 151 27.46 19.94 -23.84
N ARG A 152 27.84 18.66 -23.85
CA ARG A 152 29.09 18.17 -24.45
C ARG A 152 28.93 16.86 -25.20
N THR A 153 29.94 16.52 -26.02
CA THR A 153 30.03 15.20 -26.65
C THR A 153 30.41 14.17 -25.60
N LEU A 154 29.78 12.99 -25.67
CA LEU A 154 30.19 11.84 -24.87
C LEU A 154 31.58 11.38 -25.26
N THR A 155 32.39 11.02 -24.28
CA THR A 155 33.69 10.40 -24.52
C THR A 155 33.48 8.98 -25.07
N PRO A 156 34.49 8.38 -25.75
CA PRO A 156 34.42 6.99 -26.17
C PRO A 156 34.17 6.01 -25.00
N SER A 157 34.73 6.31 -23.82
CA SER A 157 34.51 5.49 -22.61
C SER A 157 33.06 5.56 -22.12
N GLU A 158 32.41 6.72 -22.22
CA GLU A 158 31.00 6.88 -21.84
C GLU A 158 30.07 6.18 -22.80
N ARG A 159 30.36 6.23 -24.11
CA ARG A 159 29.62 5.47 -25.11
C ARG A 159 29.74 3.96 -24.84
N SER A 160 30.95 3.46 -24.65
CA SER A 160 31.19 2.04 -24.33
C SER A 160 30.46 1.60 -23.05
N PHE A 161 30.45 2.45 -22.01
CA PHE A 161 29.72 2.19 -20.77
C PHE A 161 28.21 2.08 -21.02
N ILE A 162 27.62 3.02 -21.76
CA ILE A 162 26.19 3.00 -22.12
C ILE A 162 25.86 1.76 -22.95
N ASP A 163 26.65 1.47 -23.99
CA ASP A 163 26.42 0.35 -24.89
C ASP A 163 26.47 -0.99 -24.13
N THR A 164 27.40 -1.10 -23.18
CA THR A 164 27.53 -2.29 -22.32
C THR A 164 26.32 -2.46 -21.42
N ILE A 165 25.86 -1.38 -20.76
CA ILE A 165 24.67 -1.44 -19.91
C ILE A 165 23.46 -1.81 -20.77
N GLN A 166 23.25 -1.12 -21.89
CA GLN A 166 22.12 -1.39 -22.77
C GLN A 166 22.09 -2.85 -23.23
N TYR A 167 23.21 -3.35 -23.75
CA TYR A 167 23.32 -4.72 -24.22
C TYR A 167 23.03 -5.75 -23.11
N HIS A 168 23.63 -5.59 -21.93
CA HIS A 168 23.46 -6.56 -20.85
C HIS A 168 22.08 -6.46 -20.20
N THR A 169 21.53 -5.27 -20.04
CA THR A 169 20.18 -5.06 -19.52
C THR A 169 19.13 -5.66 -20.45
N GLU A 170 19.23 -5.40 -21.76
CA GLU A 170 18.33 -6.02 -22.76
C GLU A 170 18.49 -7.54 -22.80
N LYS A 171 19.72 -8.06 -22.66
CA LYS A 171 19.99 -9.49 -22.61
C LYS A 171 19.36 -10.15 -21.39
N LEU A 172 19.49 -9.55 -20.20
CA LEU A 172 18.92 -10.08 -18.96
C LEU A 172 17.40 -9.95 -18.94
N GLN A 173 16.82 -8.89 -19.50
CA GLN A 173 15.36 -8.74 -19.57
C GLN A 173 14.68 -9.77 -20.50
N ARG A 174 15.42 -10.41 -21.41
CA ARG A 174 14.91 -11.55 -22.21
C ARG A 174 14.78 -12.84 -21.42
N ASP A 175 15.48 -12.94 -20.28
CA ASP A 175 15.43 -14.10 -19.41
C ASP A 175 14.31 -13.91 -18.38
N GLU A 176 13.35 -14.85 -18.34
CA GLU A 176 12.21 -14.80 -17.42
C GLU A 176 12.63 -14.75 -15.95
N PHE A 177 13.75 -15.38 -15.60
CA PHE A 177 14.25 -15.37 -14.22
C PHE A 177 14.61 -13.95 -13.78
N TYR A 178 15.36 -13.22 -14.59
CA TYR A 178 15.80 -11.86 -14.26
C TYR A 178 14.68 -10.84 -14.42
N ARG A 179 13.75 -11.06 -15.37
CA ARG A 179 12.54 -10.25 -15.49
C ARG A 179 11.67 -10.31 -14.23
N ASN A 180 11.53 -11.49 -13.62
CA ASN A 180 10.78 -11.65 -12.38
C ASN A 180 11.57 -11.16 -11.15
N LYS A 181 12.91 -11.23 -11.19
CA LYS A 181 13.79 -10.76 -10.12
C LYS A 181 13.87 -9.24 -10.04
N ASP A 182 13.63 -8.54 -11.14
CA ASP A 182 13.55 -7.08 -11.20
C ASP A 182 12.18 -6.54 -10.73
N ALA A 183 11.76 -6.93 -9.52
CA ALA A 183 10.44 -6.58 -8.98
C ALA A 183 10.21 -5.07 -8.80
N SER A 184 11.29 -4.27 -8.82
CA SER A 184 11.23 -2.82 -8.70
C SER A 184 11.56 -2.08 -9.99
N ASP A 185 11.58 -2.74 -11.16
CA ASP A 185 11.85 -2.10 -12.46
C ASP A 185 13.18 -1.31 -12.48
N TYR A 186 14.24 -1.80 -11.83
CA TYR A 186 15.57 -1.17 -11.88
C TYR A 186 16.10 -1.17 -13.31
N MET A 187 16.14 -2.33 -13.98
CA MET A 187 16.64 -2.47 -15.35
C MET A 187 15.93 -1.54 -16.34
N LYS A 188 14.61 -1.39 -16.14
CA LYS A 188 13.81 -0.45 -16.93
C LYS A 188 14.22 1.01 -16.69
N ARG A 189 14.50 1.40 -15.44
CA ARG A 189 15.01 2.75 -15.11
C ARG A 189 16.36 3.02 -15.77
N GLU A 190 17.29 2.07 -15.80
CA GLU A 190 18.56 2.26 -16.49
C GLU A 190 18.35 2.48 -18.00
N LEU A 191 17.49 1.69 -18.66
CA LEU A 191 17.14 1.87 -20.08
C LEU A 191 16.48 3.23 -20.35
N GLU A 192 15.58 3.68 -19.47
CA GLU A 192 14.95 5.00 -19.59
C GLU A 192 15.97 6.14 -19.53
N GLN A 193 17.03 6.02 -18.73
CA GLN A 193 18.12 7.01 -18.70
C GLN A 193 18.95 6.97 -19.98
N ILE A 194 19.22 5.79 -20.54
CA ILE A 194 19.89 5.64 -21.84
C ILE A 194 19.05 6.30 -22.95
N ASP A 195 17.73 6.12 -22.94
CA ASP A 195 16.83 6.80 -23.87
C ASP A 195 16.83 8.33 -23.73
N ARG A 196 17.03 8.85 -22.52
CA ARG A 196 17.20 10.30 -22.30
C ARG A 196 18.52 10.79 -22.88
N ILE A 197 19.62 10.06 -22.66
CA ILE A 197 20.92 10.36 -23.25
C ILE A 197 20.82 10.41 -24.78
N ASN A 198 20.24 9.37 -25.39
CA ASN A 198 20.08 9.28 -26.84
C ASN A 198 19.21 10.41 -27.42
N ARG A 199 18.16 10.82 -26.70
CA ARG A 199 17.35 11.99 -27.09
C ARG A 199 18.14 13.29 -27.04
N ALA A 200 18.88 13.52 -25.95
CA ALA A 200 19.71 14.72 -25.79
C ALA A 200 20.75 14.85 -26.92
N LEU A 201 21.39 13.73 -27.29
CA LEU A 201 22.36 13.71 -28.38
C LEU A 201 21.71 14.04 -29.74
N ARG A 202 20.56 13.43 -30.06
CA ARG A 202 19.82 13.73 -31.30
C ARG A 202 19.37 15.19 -31.39
N GLU A 203 18.93 15.77 -30.28
CA GLU A 203 18.54 17.19 -30.25
C GLU A 203 19.73 18.11 -30.49
N ARG A 204 20.90 17.75 -29.98
CA ARG A 204 22.14 18.51 -30.19
C ARG A 204 22.64 18.41 -31.64
N GLU A 205 22.53 17.25 -32.26
CA GLU A 205 22.78 17.06 -33.69
C GLU A 205 21.86 17.93 -34.55
N LYS A 206 20.55 17.95 -34.24
CA LYS A 206 19.59 18.83 -34.92
C LYS A 206 19.92 20.32 -34.77
N LYS A 207 20.57 20.71 -33.68
CA LYS A 207 21.04 22.08 -33.43
C LYS A 207 22.38 22.40 -34.11
N GLY A 208 22.96 21.47 -34.88
CA GLY A 208 24.24 21.67 -35.58
C GLY A 208 25.45 21.72 -34.65
N LEU A 209 25.31 21.21 -33.43
CA LEU A 209 26.34 21.24 -32.38
C LEU A 209 27.07 19.89 -32.22
N GLY A 210 26.84 18.94 -33.13
CA GLY A 210 27.39 17.58 -33.06
C GLY A 210 28.17 17.19 -34.31
N ASP A 211 29.46 16.90 -34.14
CA ASP A 211 30.22 16.06 -35.07
C ASP A 211 29.82 14.60 -34.81
N TYR A 212 28.87 14.07 -35.59
CA TYR A 212 28.57 12.65 -35.63
C TYR A 212 28.97 12.09 -37.01
N HIS A 213 30.05 11.31 -37.04
CA HIS A 213 30.22 10.31 -38.07
C HIS A 213 29.53 9.02 -37.59
N PRO A 214 28.63 8.45 -38.41
CA PRO A 214 27.96 7.18 -38.12
C PRO A 214 28.93 6.01 -37.97
#